data_AF-A0A0C2WHX1-F1
#
_entry.id   AF-A0A0C2WHX1-F1
#
_cell.length_a   1.000
_cell.length_b   1.000
_cell.length_c   1.000
_cell.angle_alpha   90.00
_cell.angle_beta   90.00
_cell.angle_gamma   90.00
#
_symmetry.space_group_name_H-M   'P 1'
#
loop_
_entity.id
_entity.type
_entity.pdbx_description
1 polymer ?
#
loop_
_entity_poly.entity_id
_entity_poly.type
_entity_poly.pdbx_seq_one_letter_code
_entity_poly.pdbx_strand_id
1 'polypeptide(L)'
;MSALSRQTIESFTPKYRQPFSLEMAVELDVQTLTNEMGRLEDSLSRLVATQTTLKEVIDADDNGADREIVQAYEENEEVIGSQRERVEMIIMALGMKGVSLQSMSHYLGGRSLPPQAINDHVATAQTGQEEGGIDL
;
A
#
# COMPACT_ATOMS: atom_id res chain seq x y z
N MET A 1 16.32 -15.22 -4.34
CA MET A 1 15.23 -14.93 -3.39
C MET A 1 15.57 -15.54 -2.03
N SER A 2 15.37 -14.79 -0.94
CA SER A 2 15.59 -15.26 0.44
C SER A 2 14.46 -16.18 0.92
N ALA A 3 14.72 -17.02 1.93
CA ALA A 3 13.71 -17.86 2.57
C ALA A 3 12.56 -17.02 3.18
N LEU A 4 12.89 -15.84 3.71
CA LEU A 4 11.92 -14.89 4.26
C LEU A 4 10.99 -14.34 3.17
N SER A 5 11.52 -14.04 1.98
CA SER A 5 10.70 -13.55 0.86
C SER A 5 9.67 -14.60 0.41
N ARG A 6 10.01 -15.89 0.46
CA ARG A 6 9.04 -16.97 0.15
C ARG A 6 7.92 -17.06 1.17
N GLN A 7 8.22 -16.91 2.46
CA GLN A 7 7.21 -16.98 3.52
C GLN A 7 6.22 -15.81 3.45
N THR A 8 6.68 -14.59 3.12
CA THR A 8 5.80 -13.43 2.92
C THR A 8 4.86 -13.62 1.74
N ILE A 9 5.36 -14.21 0.65
CA ILE A 9 4.55 -14.55 -0.52
C ILE A 9 3.42 -15.53 -0.15
N GLU A 10 3.78 -16.64 0.51
CA GLU A 10 2.83 -17.70 0.87
C GLU A 10 1.78 -17.25 1.91
N SER A 11 2.11 -16.26 2.75
CA SER A 11 1.21 -15.75 3.79
C SER A 11 0.31 -14.60 3.33
N PHE A 12 0.61 -13.95 2.20
CA PHE A 12 -0.22 -12.88 1.70
C PHE A 12 -1.46 -13.42 0.97
N THR A 13 -2.63 -13.18 1.55
CA THR A 13 -3.93 -13.59 0.97
C THR A 13 -4.82 -12.36 0.81
N PRO A 14 -4.98 -11.82 -0.41
CA PRO A 14 -5.91 -10.72 -0.68
C PRO A 14 -7.35 -11.11 -0.36
N LYS A 15 -8.13 -10.21 0.25
CA LYS A 15 -9.58 -10.36 0.40
C LYS A 15 -10.29 -10.16 -0.93
N TYR A 16 -9.83 -9.19 -1.73
CA TYR A 16 -10.43 -8.85 -3.02
C TYR A 16 -9.69 -9.53 -4.17
N ARG A 17 -10.38 -9.79 -5.27
CA ARG A 17 -9.72 -10.27 -6.50
C ARG A 17 -8.74 -9.22 -6.99
N GLN A 18 -7.53 -9.66 -7.32
CA GLN A 18 -6.47 -8.82 -7.83
C GLN A 18 -6.12 -9.20 -9.28
N PRO A 19 -5.65 -8.24 -10.09
CA PRO A 19 -5.28 -8.51 -11.48
C PRO A 19 -4.02 -9.38 -11.62
N PHE A 20 -3.24 -9.51 -10.55
CA PHE A 20 -2.05 -10.34 -10.47
C PHE A 20 -1.81 -10.76 -9.01
N SER A 21 -0.98 -11.77 -8.81
CA SER A 21 -0.56 -12.23 -7.47
C SER A 21 0.71 -11.52 -7.01
N LEU A 22 1.08 -11.67 -5.74
CA LEU A 22 2.32 -11.08 -5.22
C LEU A 22 3.56 -11.67 -5.91
N GLU A 23 3.55 -12.96 -6.27
CA GLU A 23 4.60 -13.60 -7.07
C GLU A 23 4.78 -12.90 -8.41
N MET A 24 3.68 -12.63 -9.11
CA MET A 24 3.73 -11.91 -10.38
C MET A 24 4.22 -10.48 -10.20
N ALA A 25 3.80 -9.79 -9.13
CA ALA A 25 4.25 -8.43 -8.83
C ALA A 25 5.77 -8.36 -8.60
N VAL A 26 6.36 -9.37 -7.96
CA VAL A 26 7.80 -9.48 -7.73
C VAL A 26 8.59 -9.67 -9.03
N GLU A 27 7.96 -10.14 -10.11
CA GLU A 27 8.61 -10.26 -11.42
C GLU A 27 8.54 -8.96 -12.25
N LEU A 28 7.63 -8.03 -11.93
CA LEU A 28 7.52 -6.75 -12.63
C LEU A 28 8.70 -5.81 -12.29
N ASP A 29 9.09 -4.95 -13.21
CA ASP A 29 10.15 -3.98 -12.95
C ASP A 29 9.69 -2.86 -11.98
N VAL A 30 10.66 -2.20 -11.33
CA VAL A 30 10.39 -1.15 -10.34
C VAL A 30 9.59 0.01 -10.95
N GLN A 31 9.88 0.41 -12.18
CA GLN A 31 9.21 1.53 -12.83
C GLN A 31 7.74 1.22 -13.09
N THR A 32 7.43 0.01 -13.56
CA THR A 32 6.06 -0.48 -13.72
C THR A 32 5.28 -0.45 -12.40
N LEU A 33 5.88 -0.96 -11.32
CA LEU A 33 5.27 -0.97 -9.99
C LEU A 33 5.03 0.45 -9.45
N THR A 34 5.98 1.37 -9.59
CA THR A 34 5.82 2.76 -9.12
C THR A 34 4.79 3.53 -9.94
N ASN A 35 4.72 3.29 -11.25
CA ASN A 35 3.71 3.91 -12.11
C ASN A 35 2.29 3.43 -11.75
N GLU A 36 2.12 2.14 -11.48
CA GLU A 36 0.84 1.60 -11.01
C GLU A 36 0.47 2.16 -9.64
N MET A 37 1.43 2.27 -8.71
CA MET A 37 1.19 2.87 -7.40
C MET A 37 0.68 4.32 -7.51
N GLY A 38 1.28 5.16 -8.36
CA GLY A 38 0.77 6.51 -8.61
C GLY A 38 -0.65 6.53 -9.20
N ARG A 39 -0.95 5.64 -10.15
CA ARG A 39 -2.31 5.51 -10.71
C ARG A 39 -3.34 5.10 -9.66
N LEU A 40 -2.96 4.18 -8.76
CA LEU A 40 -3.82 3.73 -7.67
C LEU A 40 -4.08 4.84 -6.66
N GLU A 41 -3.08 5.64 -6.32
CA GLU A 41 -3.25 6.79 -5.40
C GLU A 41 -4.19 7.85 -5.97
N ASP A 42 -4.00 8.23 -7.24
CA ASP A 42 -4.89 9.16 -7.93
C ASP A 42 -6.33 8.64 -7.96
N SER A 43 -6.50 7.35 -8.22
CA SER A 43 -7.80 6.68 -8.25
C SER A 43 -8.44 6.63 -6.86
N LEU A 44 -7.69 6.22 -5.83
CA LEU A 44 -8.14 6.19 -4.45
C LEU A 44 -8.52 7.58 -3.93
N SER A 45 -7.77 8.61 -4.26
CA SER A 45 -8.07 9.99 -3.88
C SER A 45 -9.45 10.42 -4.42
N ARG A 46 -9.70 10.16 -5.71
CA ARG A 46 -11.01 10.45 -6.33
C ARG A 46 -12.14 9.61 -5.72
N LEU A 47 -11.93 8.31 -5.54
CA LEU A 47 -12.94 7.43 -4.96
C LEU A 47 -13.29 7.82 -3.53
N VAL A 48 -12.32 8.15 -2.69
CA VAL A 48 -12.56 8.60 -1.31
C VAL A 48 -13.31 9.94 -1.28
N ALA A 49 -13.01 10.85 -2.21
CA ALA A 49 -13.77 12.09 -2.35
C ALA A 49 -15.24 11.81 -2.72
N THR A 50 -15.47 10.97 -3.73
CA THR A 50 -16.82 10.53 -4.10
C THR A 50 -17.53 9.84 -2.94
N GLN A 51 -16.83 8.99 -2.19
CA GLN A 51 -17.39 8.26 -1.06
C GLN A 51 -17.82 9.18 0.07
N THR A 52 -17.04 10.23 0.34
CA THR A 52 -17.41 11.28 1.29
C THR A 52 -18.70 11.97 0.85
N THR A 53 -18.79 12.38 -0.42
CA THR A 53 -20.00 13.04 -0.95
C THR A 53 -21.22 12.13 -0.91
N LEU A 54 -21.10 10.86 -1.31
CA LEU A 54 -22.21 9.90 -1.25
C LEU A 54 -22.68 9.69 0.19
N LYS A 55 -21.74 9.59 1.14
CA LYS A 55 -22.07 9.47 2.56
C LYS A 55 -22.82 10.69 3.09
N GLU A 56 -22.38 11.90 2.73
CA GLU A 56 -23.06 13.14 3.13
C GLU A 56 -24.50 13.19 2.61
N VAL A 57 -24.74 12.76 1.36
CA VAL A 57 -26.09 12.67 0.80
C VAL A 57 -26.93 11.63 1.53
N ILE A 58 -26.37 10.46 1.84
CA ILE A 58 -27.07 9.40 2.57
C ILE A 58 -27.44 9.86 3.98
N ASP A 59 -26.51 10.47 4.69
CA ASP A 59 -26.70 10.92 6.07
C ASP A 59 -27.66 12.11 6.18
N ALA A 60 -27.83 12.91 5.11
CA ALA A 60 -28.71 14.07 5.08
C ALA A 60 -30.17 13.75 4.72
N ASP A 61 -30.48 12.54 4.25
CA ASP A 61 -31.83 12.15 3.87
C ASP A 61 -32.57 11.43 5.00
N ASP A 62 -33.33 12.22 5.78
CA ASP A 62 -34.16 11.73 6.89
C ASP A 62 -35.28 10.76 6.45
N ASN A 63 -35.63 10.72 5.15
CA ASN A 63 -36.66 9.83 4.61
C ASN A 63 -36.09 8.55 3.99
N GLY A 64 -34.76 8.39 4.06
CA GLY A 64 -34.02 7.28 3.47
C GLY A 64 -33.53 7.62 2.07
N ALA A 65 -32.20 7.59 1.92
CA ALA A 65 -31.52 7.90 0.68
C ALA A 65 -31.94 7.01 -0.49
N ASP A 66 -31.82 7.57 -1.71
CA ASP A 66 -32.05 6.84 -2.95
C ASP A 66 -31.23 5.54 -2.99
N ARG A 67 -31.88 4.44 -3.36
CA ARG A 67 -31.24 3.12 -3.47
C ARG A 67 -30.07 3.13 -4.44
N GLU A 68 -30.12 3.91 -5.51
CA GLU A 68 -29.00 4.02 -6.45
C GLU A 68 -27.78 4.69 -5.80
N ILE A 69 -27.99 5.65 -4.90
CA ILE A 69 -26.93 6.33 -4.16
C ILE A 69 -26.31 5.39 -3.13
N VAL A 70 -27.15 4.65 -2.38
CA VAL A 70 -26.68 3.64 -1.42
C VAL A 70 -25.89 2.55 -2.13
N GLN A 71 -26.38 2.06 -3.27
CA GLN A 71 -25.67 1.05 -4.06
C GLN A 71 -24.32 1.57 -4.56
N ALA A 72 -24.27 2.79 -5.11
CA ALA A 72 -23.01 3.38 -5.56
C ALA A 72 -21.99 3.54 -4.40
N TYR A 73 -22.47 3.84 -3.19
CA TYR A 73 -21.63 3.89 -1.99
C TYR A 73 -21.04 2.52 -1.64
N GLU A 74 -21.87 1.46 -1.65
CA GLU A 74 -21.43 0.10 -1.37
C GLU A 74 -20.45 -0.43 -2.43
N GLU A 75 -20.72 -0.20 -3.72
CA GLU A 75 -19.84 -0.59 -4.82
C GLU A 75 -18.47 0.09 -4.72
N ASN A 76 -18.44 1.37 -4.35
CA ASN A 76 -17.19 2.10 -4.14
C ASN A 76 -16.38 1.56 -2.96
N GLU A 77 -17.01 1.09 -1.87
CA GLU A 77 -16.29 0.46 -0.74
C GLU A 77 -15.49 -0.76 -1.20
N GLU A 78 -16.09 -1.62 -2.03
CA GLU A 78 -15.41 -2.81 -2.56
C GLU A 78 -14.22 -2.42 -3.46
N VAL A 79 -14.42 -1.43 -4.34
CA VAL A 79 -13.36 -0.95 -5.25
C VAL A 79 -12.23 -0.29 -4.46
N ILE A 80 -12.54 0.54 -3.46
CA ILE A 80 -11.54 1.16 -2.57
C ILE A 80 -10.76 0.07 -1.83
N GLY A 81 -11.45 -0.93 -1.30
CA GLY A 81 -10.84 -2.08 -0.63
C GLY A 81 -9.84 -2.81 -1.53
N SER A 82 -10.27 -3.16 -2.75
CA SER A 82 -9.42 -3.85 -3.73
C SER A 82 -8.18 -3.05 -4.10
N GLN A 83 -8.32 -1.74 -4.32
CA GLN A 83 -7.20 -0.87 -4.68
C GLN A 83 -6.21 -0.67 -3.52
N ARG A 84 -6.70 -0.59 -2.26
CA ARG A 84 -5.83 -0.50 -1.08
C ARG A 84 -4.98 -1.77 -0.91
N GLU A 85 -5.58 -2.94 -1.07
CA GLU A 85 -4.82 -4.20 -1.04
C GLU A 85 -3.79 -4.29 -2.15
N ARG A 86 -4.10 -3.74 -3.34
CA ARG A 86 -3.11 -3.71 -4.44
C ARG A 86 -1.92 -2.83 -4.10
N VAL A 87 -2.14 -1.69 -3.44
CA VAL A 87 -1.05 -0.84 -2.95
C VAL A 87 -0.17 -1.61 -1.95
N GLU A 88 -0.77 -2.34 -1.00
CA GLU A 88 -0.03 -3.18 -0.05
C GLU A 88 0.79 -4.26 -0.75
N MET A 89 0.20 -4.93 -1.74
CA MET A 89 0.90 -5.93 -2.58
C MET A 89 2.12 -5.32 -3.30
N ILE A 90 1.95 -4.13 -3.90
CA ILE A 90 3.02 -3.43 -4.60
C ILE A 90 4.14 -3.02 -3.63
N ILE A 91 3.79 -2.52 -2.43
CA ILE A 91 4.78 -2.14 -1.41
C ILE A 91 5.63 -3.36 -1.00
N MET A 92 5.01 -4.52 -0.79
CA MET A 92 5.76 -5.74 -0.48
C MET A 92 6.67 -6.17 -1.64
N ALA A 93 6.17 -6.12 -2.88
CA ALA A 93 6.97 -6.45 -4.06
C ALA A 93 8.19 -5.53 -4.23
N LEU A 94 8.01 -4.23 -3.98
CA LEU A 94 9.09 -3.24 -3.99
C LEU A 94 10.10 -3.48 -2.85
N GLY A 95 9.61 -3.78 -1.64
CA GLY A 95 10.48 -4.13 -0.50
C GLY A 95 11.34 -5.38 -0.78
N MET A 96 10.76 -6.40 -1.40
CA MET A 96 11.50 -7.60 -1.84
C MET A 96 12.57 -7.32 -2.90
N LYS A 97 12.40 -6.24 -3.68
CA LYS A 97 13.37 -5.75 -4.66
C LYS A 97 14.45 -4.86 -4.03
N GLY A 98 14.39 -4.64 -2.71
CA GLY A 98 15.35 -3.80 -1.98
C GLY A 98 15.04 -2.31 -2.03
N VAL A 99 13.84 -1.91 -2.50
CA VAL A 99 13.41 -0.52 -2.47
C VAL A 99 13.02 -0.16 -1.04
N SER A 100 13.70 0.84 -0.47
CA SER A 100 13.46 1.26 0.91
C SER A 100 12.13 1.97 1.10
N LEU A 101 11.54 1.87 2.29
CA LEU A 101 10.34 2.62 2.67
C LEU A 101 10.53 4.13 2.57
N GLN A 102 11.75 4.62 2.80
CA GLN A 102 12.09 6.05 2.70
C GLN A 102 11.93 6.53 1.25
N SER A 103 12.37 5.72 0.29
CA SER A 103 12.19 5.97 -1.15
C SER A 103 10.70 5.93 -1.56
N MET A 104 9.87 5.22 -0.79
CA MET A 104 8.42 5.10 -1.02
C MET A 104 7.59 6.10 -0.20
N SER A 105 8.21 6.93 0.64
CA SER A 105 7.52 7.84 1.56
C SER A 105 6.51 8.78 0.87
N HIS A 106 6.82 9.20 -0.37
CA HIS A 106 5.95 10.05 -1.18
C HIS A 106 4.62 9.38 -1.59
N TYR A 107 4.59 8.05 -1.61
CA TYR A 107 3.43 7.22 -1.93
C TYR A 107 2.70 6.75 -0.66
N LEU A 108 3.47 6.53 0.41
CA LEU A 108 2.93 6.00 1.66
C LEU A 108 2.08 7.01 2.45
N GLY A 109 2.19 8.32 2.19
CA GLY A 109 1.26 9.33 2.72
C GLY A 109 0.99 9.26 4.23
N GLY A 110 1.96 8.83 5.03
CA GLY A 110 1.82 8.65 6.49
C GLY A 110 1.17 7.33 6.96
N ARG A 111 0.97 6.34 6.10
CA ARG A 111 0.50 5.00 6.51
C ARG A 111 1.54 4.26 7.33
N SER A 112 1.17 3.88 8.55
CA SER A 112 1.89 2.87 9.34
C SER A 112 1.71 1.50 8.70
N LEU A 113 2.79 0.91 8.22
CA LEU A 113 2.80 -0.46 7.73
C LEU A 113 2.57 -1.45 8.89
N PRO A 114 2.00 -2.63 8.61
CA PRO A 114 1.92 -3.69 9.62
C PRO A 114 3.34 -4.04 10.14
N PRO A 115 3.49 -4.37 11.44
CA PRO A 115 4.79 -4.50 12.12
C PRO A 115 5.78 -5.48 11.46
N GLN A 116 5.28 -6.43 10.67
CA GLN A 116 6.07 -7.45 10.01
C GLN A 116 6.96 -6.90 8.87
N ALA A 117 6.65 -5.72 8.31
CA ALA A 117 7.45 -5.10 7.24
C ALA A 117 8.55 -4.15 7.75
N ILE A 118 8.53 -3.78 9.04
CA ILE A 118 9.38 -2.71 9.61
C ILE A 118 10.69 -3.28 10.19
N ASN A 119 10.69 -4.53 10.65
CA ASN A 119 11.80 -5.08 11.43
C ASN A 119 13.10 -5.33 10.63
N ASP A 120 13.05 -5.39 9.29
CA ASP A 120 14.24 -5.75 8.50
C ASP A 120 15.07 -4.55 8.01
N HIS A 121 14.56 -3.31 8.09
CA HIS A 121 15.28 -2.16 7.51
C HIS A 121 16.03 -1.28 8.52
N VAL A 122 15.81 -1.44 9.83
CA VAL A 122 16.55 -0.66 10.85
C VAL A 122 17.93 -1.27 11.15
N ALA A 123 18.14 -2.57 10.87
CA ALA A 123 19.35 -3.29 11.26
C ALA A 123 20.60 -3.02 10.38
N THR A 124 20.47 -2.31 9.25
CA THR A 124 21.59 -2.16 8.29
C THR A 124 22.20 -0.74 8.24
N ALA A 125 21.79 0.18 9.13
CA ALA A 125 22.26 1.57 9.11
C ALA A 125 23.19 1.95 10.29
N GLN A 126 23.75 1.00 11.04
CA GLN A 126 24.73 1.30 12.11
C GLN A 126 25.86 0.28 12.20
N THR A 127 26.78 0.29 11.23
CA THR A 127 28.16 -0.21 11.44
C THR A 127 29.13 0.48 10.49
N GLY A 128 30.07 1.26 11.05
CA GLY A 128 31.20 1.92 10.38
C GLY A 128 31.52 3.28 11.02
N GLN A 129 32.15 3.29 12.21
CA GLN A 129 33.59 3.50 12.45
C GLN A 129 34.03 4.97 12.35
N GLU A 130 34.50 5.53 13.48
CA GLU A 130 35.73 6.32 13.57
C GLU A 130 36.16 6.40 15.06
N GLU A 131 36.97 5.42 15.49
CA GLU A 131 37.91 5.60 16.59
C GLU A 131 39.08 6.47 16.09
N GLY A 132 39.45 7.51 16.83
CA GLY A 132 40.58 8.36 16.48
C GLY A 132 40.77 9.53 17.42
N GLY A 133 40.80 9.27 18.74
CA GLY A 133 41.27 10.24 19.72
C GLY A 133 42.76 10.50 19.48
N ILE A 134 43.09 11.71 19.05
CA ILE A 134 44.48 12.19 18.94
C ILE A 134 44.74 12.99 20.21
N ASP A 135 45.63 12.47 21.05
CA ASP A 135 46.17 13.16 22.23
C ASP A 135 47.26 14.13 21.76
N LEU A 136 47.18 15.40 22.17
CA LEU A 136 48.24 16.42 22.04
C LEU A 136 48.43 17.14 23.36
#